data_AF-A0A9D8HQ44-F1
#
_entry.id   AF-A0A9D8HQ44-F1
#
_cell.length_a   1.000
_cell.length_b   1.000
_cell.length_c   1.000
_cell.angle_alpha   90.00
_cell.angle_beta   90.00
_cell.angle_gamma   90.00
#
_symmetry.space_group_name_H-M   'P 1'
#
loop_
_entity.id
_entity.type
_entity.pdbx_description
1 polymer ?
#
loop_
_entity_poly.entity_id
_entity_poly.type
_entity_poly.pdbx_seq_one_letter_code
_entity_poly.pdbx_strand_id
1 'polypeptide(L)'
;MTLLAAQQPGADPNFTGVVTPMDAKDISGGRRTFEASARTAWHSHDRGQVILAEKGRMRTGRRGQPIKEYDEGGAEYTPPNVEHWHGATPAGPLVQVNIQFGGTTKWLEKTTDKEYNGR
;
A
#
# COMPACT_ATOMS: atom_id res chain seq x y z
N MET A 1 -2.40 -25.67 -20.90
CA MET A 1 -2.20 -24.38 -20.20
C MET A 1 -1.42 -23.49 -21.14
N THR A 2 -2.10 -22.51 -21.73
CA THR A 2 -1.53 -21.63 -22.76
C THR A 2 -0.66 -20.58 -22.08
N LEU A 3 0.63 -20.53 -22.41
CA LEU A 3 1.50 -19.42 -22.03
C LEU A 3 0.90 -18.12 -22.60
N LEU A 4 0.61 -17.14 -21.75
CA LEU A 4 0.46 -15.76 -22.19
C LEU A 4 1.82 -15.31 -22.73
N ALA A 5 1.94 -15.23 -24.05
CA ALA A 5 3.08 -14.58 -24.69
C ALA A 5 3.04 -13.10 -24.34
N ALA A 6 4.16 -12.55 -23.89
CA ALA A 6 4.33 -11.11 -23.77
C ALA A 6 4.03 -10.46 -25.13
N GLN A 7 3.05 -9.56 -25.15
CA GLN A 7 2.65 -8.84 -26.34
C GLN A 7 3.83 -7.97 -26.81
N GLN A 8 4.31 -8.20 -28.04
CA GLN A 8 5.37 -7.39 -28.65
C GLN A 8 4.96 -5.92 -28.68
N PRO A 9 5.89 -4.95 -28.49
CA PRO A 9 5.57 -3.54 -28.61
C PRO A 9 5.05 -3.25 -30.02
N GLY A 10 3.79 -2.85 -30.09
CA GLY A 10 3.05 -2.49 -31.29
C GLY A 10 1.91 -1.54 -30.91
N ALA A 11 1.37 -0.81 -31.89
CA ALA A 11 0.30 0.16 -31.65
C ALA A 11 -0.96 -0.54 -31.13
N ASP A 12 -1.18 -0.50 -29.81
CA ASP A 12 -2.45 -0.88 -29.22
C ASP A 12 -3.48 0.19 -29.60
N PRO A 13 -4.61 -0.16 -30.25
CA PRO A 13 -5.59 0.83 -30.70
C PRO A 13 -6.25 1.62 -29.56
N ASN A 14 -6.12 1.16 -28.31
CA ASN A 14 -6.64 1.85 -27.14
C ASN A 14 -5.67 2.89 -26.58
N PHE A 15 -4.41 2.93 -27.03
CA PHE A 15 -3.37 3.81 -26.49
C PHE A 15 -2.64 4.58 -27.59
N THR A 16 -2.29 5.85 -27.31
CA THR A 16 -1.43 6.64 -28.19
C THR A 16 0.01 6.59 -27.68
N GLY A 17 0.96 6.26 -28.57
CA GLY A 17 2.38 6.08 -28.23
C GLY A 17 2.74 4.65 -27.85
N VAL A 18 3.97 4.43 -27.37
CA VAL A 18 4.45 3.10 -26.96
C VAL A 18 4.04 2.85 -25.52
N VAL A 19 3.15 1.88 -25.30
CA VAL A 19 2.80 1.35 -23.99
C VAL A 19 3.39 -0.04 -23.86
N THR A 20 4.25 -0.26 -22.87
CA THR A 20 4.78 -1.58 -22.55
C THR A 20 3.98 -2.16 -21.39
N PRO A 21 3.17 -3.21 -21.60
CA PRO A 21 2.48 -3.86 -20.49
C PRO A 21 3.50 -4.49 -19.54
N MET A 22 3.32 -4.27 -18.24
CA MET A 22 4.10 -4.96 -17.22
C MET A 22 3.35 -6.22 -16.76
N ASP A 23 4.10 -7.27 -16.43
CA ASP A 23 3.52 -8.50 -15.91
C ASP A 23 2.85 -8.26 -14.56
N ALA A 24 1.55 -8.50 -14.48
CA ALA A 24 0.77 -8.31 -13.26
C ALA A 24 0.94 -9.47 -12.27
N LYS A 25 1.64 -10.56 -12.61
CA LYS A 25 1.86 -11.70 -11.69
C LYS A 25 2.58 -11.29 -10.40
N ASP A 26 3.36 -10.22 -10.48
CA ASP A 26 4.08 -9.68 -9.32
C ASP A 26 3.16 -8.77 -8.49
N ILE A 27 2.00 -8.34 -8.99
CA ILE A 27 1.09 -7.50 -8.21
C ILE A 27 0.19 -8.38 -7.33
N SER A 28 0.20 -8.11 -6.03
CA SER A 28 -0.69 -8.77 -5.07
C SER A 28 -1.46 -7.76 -4.24
N GLY A 29 -2.70 -8.10 -3.88
CA GLY A 29 -3.56 -7.22 -3.12
C GLY A 29 -4.26 -7.89 -1.94
N GLY A 30 -4.68 -7.07 -0.99
CA GLY A 30 -5.47 -7.50 0.15
C GLY A 30 -6.53 -6.46 0.50
N ARG A 31 -7.64 -6.92 1.09
CA ARG A 31 -8.69 -6.08 1.65
C ARG A 31 -8.90 -6.46 3.10
N ARG A 32 -8.82 -5.49 4.02
CA ARG A 32 -8.83 -5.73 5.47
C ARG A 32 -9.65 -4.68 6.18
N THR A 33 -10.31 -5.09 7.26
CA THR A 33 -10.90 -4.17 8.24
C THR A 33 -9.95 -4.03 9.41
N PHE A 34 -9.71 -2.80 9.85
CA PHE A 34 -8.99 -2.43 11.06
C PHE A 34 -10.00 -1.80 12.02
N GLU A 35 -10.11 -2.33 13.23
CA GLU A 35 -10.84 -1.64 14.30
C GLU A 35 -10.16 -0.31 14.65
N ALA A 36 -10.87 0.57 15.37
CA ALA A 36 -10.33 1.85 15.79
C ALA A 36 -8.95 1.69 16.48
N SER A 37 -7.98 2.49 16.04
CA SER A 37 -6.57 2.42 16.47
C SER A 37 -5.81 1.11 16.19
N ALA A 38 -6.40 0.14 15.48
CA ALA A 38 -5.66 -1.03 15.01
C ALA A 38 -4.70 -0.62 13.88
N ARG A 39 -3.46 -1.11 13.94
CA ARG A 39 -2.41 -0.81 12.98
C ARG A 39 -1.45 -1.98 12.79
N THR A 40 -0.73 -1.95 11.68
CA THR A 40 0.34 -2.91 11.41
C THR A 40 1.53 -2.72 12.37
N ALA A 41 2.43 -3.70 12.39
CA ALA A 41 3.81 -3.44 12.81
C ALA A 41 4.50 -2.53 11.78
N TRP A 42 5.65 -1.98 12.17
CA TRP A 42 6.56 -1.38 11.20
C TRP A 42 7.00 -2.44 10.18
N HIS A 43 7.09 -2.05 8.92
CA HIS A 43 7.57 -2.90 7.84
C HIS A 43 8.01 -2.09 6.63
N SER A 44 8.65 -2.75 5.66
CA SER A 44 8.95 -2.19 4.34
C SER A 44 8.70 -3.23 3.24
N HIS A 45 8.46 -2.76 2.03
CA HIS A 45 8.34 -3.59 0.82
C HIS A 45 9.48 -3.23 -0.12
N ASP A 46 10.22 -4.22 -0.62
CA ASP A 46 11.35 -4.01 -1.53
C ASP A 46 10.96 -3.35 -2.87
N ARG A 47 9.70 -3.51 -3.30
CA ARG A 47 9.15 -2.90 -4.53
C ARG A 47 8.06 -1.86 -4.25
N GLY A 48 7.81 -1.54 -2.99
CA GLY A 48 6.81 -0.56 -2.57
C GLY A 48 5.37 -1.08 -2.52
N GLN A 49 4.46 -0.23 -2.07
CA GLN A 49 3.06 -0.56 -1.85
C GLN A 49 2.18 0.70 -2.03
N VAL A 50 0.96 0.51 -2.52
CA VAL A 50 -0.13 1.49 -2.47
C VAL A 50 -1.16 1.04 -1.44
N ILE A 51 -1.64 1.97 -0.63
CA ILE A 51 -2.62 1.75 0.43
C ILE A 51 -3.79 2.70 0.21
N LEU A 52 -5.00 2.17 0.08
CA LEU A 52 -6.24 2.92 -0.15
C LEU A 52 -7.15 2.83 1.08
N ALA A 53 -7.65 3.97 1.54
CA ALA A 53 -8.73 4.06 2.51
C ALA A 53 -10.07 3.85 1.78
N GLU A 54 -10.57 2.61 1.74
CA GLU A 54 -11.84 2.29 1.08
C GLU A 54 -13.04 2.83 1.86
N LYS A 55 -13.03 2.68 3.20
CA LYS A 55 -14.04 3.26 4.09
C LYS A 55 -13.43 3.70 5.41
N GLY A 56 -13.90 4.82 5.95
CA GLY A 56 -13.36 5.39 7.19
C GLY A 56 -12.05 6.15 6.96
N ARG A 57 -11.36 6.51 8.06
CA ARG A 57 -10.15 7.34 8.01
C ARG A 57 -8.89 6.54 8.33
N MET A 58 -7.94 6.56 7.41
CA MET A 58 -6.64 5.90 7.53
C MET A 58 -5.62 6.81 8.18
N ARG A 59 -4.74 6.24 9.01
CA ARG A 59 -3.54 6.88 9.55
C ARG A 59 -2.30 6.11 9.11
N THR A 60 -1.26 6.82 8.69
CA THR A 60 0.02 6.23 8.29
C THR A 60 1.19 6.94 8.95
N GLY A 61 2.28 6.20 9.16
CA GLY A 61 3.54 6.76 9.62
C GLY A 61 4.71 6.21 8.81
N ARG A 62 5.67 7.06 8.49
CA ARG A 62 6.96 6.67 7.92
C ARG A 62 8.06 7.02 8.92
N ARG A 63 9.13 6.23 8.96
CA ARG A 63 10.21 6.45 9.93
C ARG A 63 10.79 7.87 9.79
N GLY A 64 10.85 8.61 10.89
CA GLY A 64 11.38 9.98 10.93
C GLY A 64 10.54 11.03 10.19
N GLN A 65 9.30 10.72 9.80
CA GLN A 65 8.39 11.65 9.13
C GLN A 65 7.15 11.90 9.99
N PRO A 66 6.46 13.06 9.81
CA PRO A 66 5.17 13.30 10.43
C PRO A 66 4.14 12.23 10.03
N ILE A 67 3.25 11.91 10.98
CA ILE A 67 2.07 11.07 10.72
C ILE A 67 1.17 11.78 9.69
N LYS A 68 0.56 10.99 8.81
CA LYS A 68 -0.43 11.47 7.85
C LYS A 68 -1.76 10.75 8.06
N GLU A 69 -2.85 11.43 7.76
CA GLU A 69 -4.20 10.86 7.75
C GLU A 69 -4.85 11.09 6.39
N TYR A 70 -5.68 10.13 5.99
CA TYR A 70 -6.37 10.12 4.71
C TYR A 70 -7.83 9.79 4.95
N ASP A 71 -8.72 10.65 4.44
CA ASP A 71 -10.15 10.38 4.40
C ASP A 71 -10.50 9.25 3.42
N GLU A 72 -11.76 8.83 3.44
CA GLU A 72 -12.30 7.85 2.50
C GLU A 72 -11.98 8.24 1.04
N GLY A 73 -11.49 7.27 0.26
CA GLY A 73 -10.99 7.47 -1.11
C GLY A 73 -9.54 7.95 -1.18
N GLY A 74 -8.93 8.36 -0.07
CA GLY A 74 -7.53 8.78 -0.01
C GLY A 74 -6.56 7.60 -0.11
N ALA A 75 -5.40 7.85 -0.71
CA ALA A 75 -4.37 6.83 -0.92
C ALA A 75 -2.97 7.31 -0.50
N GLU A 76 -2.16 6.37 -0.02
CA GLU A 76 -0.76 6.55 0.30
C GLU A 76 0.09 5.61 -0.56
N TYR A 77 1.16 6.14 -1.17
CA TYR A 77 2.18 5.32 -1.82
C TYR A 77 3.42 5.25 -0.93
N THR A 78 3.82 4.04 -0.53
CA THR A 78 5.06 3.79 0.21
C THR A 78 6.14 3.30 -0.76
N PRO A 79 7.19 4.10 -1.01
CA PRO A 79 8.26 3.71 -1.93
C PRO A 79 9.02 2.45 -1.49
N PRO A 80 9.77 1.80 -2.40
CA PRO A 80 10.72 0.73 -2.08
C PRO A 80 11.54 1.00 -0.83
N ASN A 81 11.59 0.00 0.06
CA ASN A 81 12.42 -0.03 1.28
C ASN A 81 12.11 1.08 2.31
N VAL A 82 11.04 1.86 2.14
CA VAL A 82 10.62 2.84 3.13
C VAL A 82 9.91 2.11 4.28
N GLU A 83 10.46 2.24 5.48
CA GLU A 83 9.82 1.72 6.69
C GLU A 83 8.59 2.54 7.05
N HIS A 84 7.47 1.86 7.20
CA HIS A 84 6.17 2.47 7.46
C HIS A 84 5.27 1.55 8.28
N TRP A 85 4.20 2.14 8.79
CA TRP A 85 3.03 1.45 9.32
C TRP A 85 1.77 2.16 8.84
N HIS A 86 0.65 1.45 8.86
CA HIS A 86 -0.67 1.99 8.52
C HIS A 86 -1.76 1.33 9.36
N GLY A 87 -2.88 2.01 9.53
CA GLY A 87 -4.00 1.52 10.32
C GLY A 87 -5.17 2.50 10.38
N ALA A 88 -6.16 2.18 11.20
CA ALA A 88 -7.28 3.06 11.46
C ALA A 88 -6.86 4.23 12.37
N THR A 89 -7.54 5.36 12.23
CA THR A 89 -7.47 6.45 13.23
C THR A 89 -8.15 6.05 14.55
N PRO A 90 -8.00 6.84 15.64
CA PRO A 90 -8.73 6.59 16.88
C PRO A 90 -10.25 6.82 16.76
N ALA A 91 -10.69 7.54 15.73
CA ALA A 91 -12.09 7.97 15.59
C ALA A 91 -13.04 6.84 15.17
N GLY A 92 -12.53 5.76 14.58
CA GLY A 92 -13.38 4.66 14.10
C GLY A 92 -12.64 3.63 13.26
N PRO A 93 -13.34 2.59 12.79
CA PRO A 93 -12.74 1.55 11.97
C PRO A 93 -12.36 2.05 10.57
N LEU A 94 -11.47 1.31 9.93
CA LEU A 94 -11.01 1.51 8.55
C LEU A 94 -11.22 0.23 7.75
N VAL A 95 -11.80 0.32 6.56
CA VAL A 95 -11.65 -0.70 5.52
C VAL A 95 -10.57 -0.24 4.57
N GLN A 96 -9.55 -1.07 4.39
CA GLN A 96 -8.35 -0.74 3.61
C GLN A 96 -8.16 -1.75 2.48
N VAL A 97 -7.75 -1.25 1.31
CA VAL A 97 -7.19 -2.07 0.23
C VAL A 97 -5.70 -1.78 0.09
N ASN A 98 -4.87 -2.82 0.08
CA ASN A 98 -3.43 -2.70 -0.16
C ASN A 98 -3.04 -3.38 -1.47
N ILE A 99 -2.12 -2.78 -2.22
CA ILE A 99 -1.56 -3.30 -3.48
C ILE A 99 -0.04 -3.28 -3.34
N GLN A 100 0.61 -4.44 -3.45
CA GLN A 100 2.07 -4.58 -3.42
C GLN A 100 2.58 -4.90 -4.82
N PHE A 101 3.73 -4.36 -5.19
CA PHE A 101 4.34 -4.55 -6.51
C PHE A 101 5.34 -5.72 -6.55
N GLY A 102 5.00 -6.80 -5.86
CA GLY A 102 5.78 -8.04 -5.79
C GLY A 102 6.90 -7.97 -4.77
N GLY A 103 7.82 -8.93 -4.87
CA GLY A 103 8.96 -9.03 -3.97
C GLY A 103 8.56 -9.43 -2.55
N THR A 104 9.24 -8.86 -1.56
CA THR A 104 9.21 -9.30 -0.18
C THR A 104 8.86 -8.17 0.80
N THR A 105 8.09 -8.53 1.83
CA THR A 105 7.80 -7.67 2.97
C THR A 105 8.75 -7.99 4.11
N LYS A 106 9.51 -6.99 4.57
CA LYS A 106 10.33 -7.08 5.79
C LYS A 106 9.53 -6.54 6.97
N TRP A 107 9.03 -7.43 7.82
CA TRP A 107 8.39 -7.07 9.09
C TRP A 107 9.42 -6.71 10.16
N LEU A 108 9.09 -5.71 10.98
CA LEU A 108 9.92 -5.17 12.05
C LEU A 108 9.14 -5.17 13.38
N GLU A 109 9.53 -4.29 14.31
CA GLU A 109 8.87 -4.15 15.61
C GLU A 109 7.44 -3.62 15.50
N LYS A 110 6.65 -3.91 16.55
CA LYS A 110 5.29 -3.36 16.68
C LYS A 110 5.35 -1.84 16.79
N THR A 111 4.43 -1.16 16.09
CA THR A 111 4.24 0.28 16.25
C THR A 111 3.71 0.57 17.64
N THR A 112 4.55 1.22 18.44
CA THR A 112 4.24 1.59 19.83
C THR A 112 3.12 2.63 19.88
N ASP A 113 2.44 2.74 21.02
CA ASP A 113 1.43 3.80 21.20
C ASP A 113 2.05 5.20 21.09
N LYS A 114 3.31 5.36 21.53
CA LYS A 114 4.05 6.62 21.42
C LYS A 114 4.22 7.03 19.95
N GLU A 115 4.71 6.12 19.11
CA GLU A 115 4.85 6.35 17.67
C GLU A 115 3.50 6.54 16.97
N TYR A 116 2.48 5.76 17.33
CA TYR A 116 1.13 5.89 16.79
C TYR A 116 0.49 7.25 17.11
N ASN A 117 0.82 7.83 18.27
CA ASN A 117 0.34 9.14 18.71
C ASN A 117 1.25 10.31 18.30
N GLY A 118 2.37 10.04 17.62
CA GLY A 118 3.34 11.06 17.18
C GLY A 118 4.03 11.77 18.35
N ARG A 119 4.31 11.04 19.43
CA ARG A 119 4.92 11.58 20.66
C ARG A 119 6.30 11.01 20.91
#